data_AF-G2GZE1-F1
#
_entry.id   AF-G2GZE1-F1
#
_cell.length_a   1.000
_cell.length_b   1.000
_cell.length_c   1.000
_cell.angle_alpha   90.00
_cell.angle_beta   90.00
_cell.angle_gamma   90.00
#
_symmetry.space_group_name_H-M   'P 1'
#
loop_
_entity.id
_entity.type
_entity.pdbx_description
1 polymer ?
#
loop_
_entity_poly.entity_id
_entity_poly.type
_entity_poly.pdbx_seq_one_letter_code
_entity_poly.pdbx_strand_id
1 'polypeptide(L)'
;MQSLGLSCVVVIKKDGRDTIEDLLSVLDVEPFEIKQATLYGELTSLFPNRKANLDRMIAAHAISLDVTLVTNNVDDFSLYTSAGLRIENWV
;
A
#
# COMPACT_ATOMS: atom_id res chain seq x y z
N MET A 1 -28.77 16.91 27.71
CA MET A 1 -27.50 17.61 27.97
C MET A 1 -26.43 16.96 27.11
N GLN A 2 -26.07 17.70 26.07
CA GLN A 2 -24.87 17.68 25.20
C GLN A 2 -24.16 16.34 24.90
N SER A 3 -24.23 16.00 23.61
CA SER A 3 -23.25 15.20 22.88
C SER A 3 -21.86 15.81 22.97
N LEU A 4 -20.84 14.98 23.18
CA LEU A 4 -19.47 15.26 22.74
C LEU A 4 -18.93 13.94 22.18
N GLY A 5 -19.10 13.78 20.86
CA GLY A 5 -18.29 12.85 20.09
C GLY A 5 -16.86 13.37 20.10
N LEU A 6 -15.95 12.61 20.71
CA LEU A 6 -14.53 12.77 20.43
C LEU A 6 -14.29 12.23 19.01
N SER A 7 -14.48 13.08 18.01
CA SER A 7 -13.74 12.93 16.76
C SER A 7 -12.30 13.30 17.11
N CYS A 8 -11.46 12.30 17.34
CA CYS A 8 -10.02 12.51 17.41
C CYS A 8 -9.59 13.03 16.03
N VAL A 9 -9.45 14.35 15.90
CA VAL A 9 -8.76 14.94 14.75
C VAL A 9 -7.28 14.73 15.03
N VAL A 10 -6.68 13.74 14.38
CA VAL A 10 -5.24 13.52 14.42
C VAL A 10 -4.58 14.75 13.77
N VAL A 11 -3.94 15.58 14.58
CA VAL A 11 -3.20 16.76 14.10
C VAL A 11 -1.79 16.31 13.76
N ILE A 12 -1.57 16.01 12.48
CA ILE A 12 -0.26 15.62 11.95
C ILE A 12 0.69 16.82 12.05
N LYS A 13 1.66 16.78 12.98
CA LYS A 13 2.67 17.85 13.18
C LYS A 13 3.70 17.88 12.03
N LYS A 14 4.66 18.80 12.01
CA LYS A 14 5.65 18.93 10.93
C LYS A 14 7.02 18.33 11.31
N ASP A 15 7.05 17.30 12.16
CA ASP A 15 8.25 16.52 12.43
C ASP A 15 8.05 15.09 11.87
N GLY A 16 8.94 14.68 10.97
CA GLY A 16 8.73 13.52 10.10
C GLY A 16 8.64 12.16 10.79
N ARG A 17 8.98 12.03 12.09
CA ARG A 17 8.85 10.78 12.85
C ARG A 17 7.52 10.72 13.61
N ASP A 18 7.21 11.74 14.38
CA ASP A 18 5.95 11.82 15.17
C ASP A 18 4.72 11.69 14.25
N THR A 19 4.79 12.25 13.04
CA THR A 19 3.73 12.11 12.02
C THR A 19 3.52 10.70 11.51
N ILE A 20 4.59 9.90 11.44
CA ILE A 20 4.49 8.50 11.03
C ILE A 20 3.85 7.69 12.15
N GLU A 21 4.24 7.93 13.41
CA GLU A 21 3.64 7.24 14.56
C GLU A 21 2.13 7.48 14.65
N ASP A 22 1.71 8.74 14.47
CA ASP A 22 0.28 9.10 14.42
C ASP A 22 -0.45 8.38 13.27
N LEU A 23 0.16 8.31 12.08
CA LEU A 23 -0.43 7.62 10.94
C LEU A 23 -0.52 6.11 11.17
N LEU A 24 0.52 5.49 11.73
CA LEU A 24 0.55 4.06 12.04
C LEU A 24 -0.48 3.70 13.13
N SER A 25 -0.88 4.64 13.97
CA SER A 25 -1.90 4.39 15.01
C SER A 25 -3.31 4.14 14.45
N VAL A 26 -3.57 4.52 13.20
CA VAL A 26 -4.90 4.39 12.55
C VAL A 26 -4.91 3.42 11.37
N LEU A 27 -3.76 2.81 11.05
CA LEU A 27 -3.62 1.86 9.95
C LEU A 27 -3.27 0.48 10.47
N ASP A 28 -3.87 -0.55 9.88
CA ASP A 28 -3.42 -1.92 10.05
C ASP A 28 -2.17 -2.16 9.19
N VAL A 29 -1.07 -2.56 9.84
CA VAL A 29 0.21 -2.81 9.18
C VAL A 29 0.40 -4.31 8.99
N GLU A 30 0.16 -4.79 7.79
CA GLU A 30 0.32 -6.21 7.45
C GLU A 30 1.80 -6.57 7.16
N PRO A 31 2.31 -7.70 7.69
CA PRO A 31 3.67 -8.12 7.45
C PRO A 31 3.88 -8.62 6.02
N PHE A 32 5.09 -8.41 5.50
CA PHE A 32 5.51 -9.00 4.24
C PHE A 32 6.10 -10.40 4.49
N GLU A 33 5.33 -11.44 4.17
CA GLU A 33 5.72 -12.82 4.43
C GLU A 33 6.17 -13.57 3.16
N ILE A 34 6.42 -14.88 3.33
CA ILE A 34 6.88 -15.78 2.27
C ILE A 34 5.89 -15.78 1.09
N LYS A 35 4.58 -15.76 1.34
CA LYS A 35 3.56 -15.77 0.28
C LYS A 35 3.73 -14.56 -0.65
N GLN A 36 3.94 -13.38 -0.09
CA GLN A 36 4.18 -12.15 -0.83
C GLN A 36 5.53 -12.17 -1.55
N ALA A 37 6.56 -12.72 -0.90
CA ALA A 37 7.89 -12.88 -1.50
C ALA A 37 7.87 -13.82 -2.71
N THR A 38 7.12 -14.92 -2.64
CA THR A 38 6.93 -15.86 -3.76
C THR A 38 6.25 -15.16 -4.93
N LEU A 39 5.14 -14.46 -4.68
CA LEU A 39 4.43 -13.73 -5.72
C LEU A 39 5.27 -12.62 -6.34
N TYR A 40 6.10 -11.93 -5.53
CA TYR A 40 7.08 -10.96 -6.05
C TYR A 40 8.08 -11.61 -7.02
N GLY A 41 8.53 -12.84 -6.73
CA GLY A 41 9.36 -13.63 -7.63
C GLY A 41 8.66 -13.94 -8.96
N GLU A 42 7.39 -14.36 -8.89
CA GLU A 42 6.55 -14.62 -10.07
C GLU A 42 6.37 -13.36 -10.91
N LEU A 43 6.04 -12.21 -10.30
CA LEU A 43 5.95 -10.93 -11.00
C LEU A 43 7.27 -10.50 -11.63
N THR A 44 8.40 -10.86 -11.02
CA THR A 44 9.73 -10.58 -11.60
C THR A 44 9.96 -11.38 -12.87
N SER A 45 9.53 -12.64 -12.90
CA SER A 45 9.57 -13.48 -14.10
C SER A 45 8.59 -13.02 -15.18
N LEU A 46 7.40 -12.56 -14.81
CA LEU A 46 6.38 -12.07 -15.74
C LEU A 46 6.72 -10.71 -16.36
N PHE A 47 7.38 -9.83 -15.60
CA PHE A 47 7.70 -8.46 -16.02
C PHE A 47 9.21 -8.18 -15.97
N PRO A 48 10.03 -8.89 -16.78
CA PRO A 48 11.49 -8.84 -16.70
C PRO A 48 12.09 -7.48 -17.08
N ASN A 49 11.39 -6.72 -17.93
CA ASN A 49 11.83 -5.39 -18.37
C ASN A 49 11.61 -4.30 -17.31
N ARG A 50 10.80 -4.57 -16.28
CA ARG A 50 10.65 -3.68 -15.14
C ARG A 50 11.74 -4.05 -14.12
N LYS A 51 12.46 -3.06 -13.59
CA LYS A 51 13.44 -3.32 -12.54
C LYS A 51 12.73 -3.76 -11.25
N ALA A 52 13.42 -4.59 -10.47
CA ALA A 52 13.05 -4.84 -9.09
C ALA A 52 13.00 -3.50 -8.34
N ASN A 53 11.78 -3.05 -8.02
CA ASN A 53 11.51 -1.85 -7.23
C ASN A 53 10.57 -2.21 -6.07
N LEU A 54 10.52 -1.34 -5.07
CA LEU A 54 9.55 -1.40 -3.98
C LEU A 54 8.11 -1.47 -4.52
N ASP A 55 7.79 -0.81 -5.64
CA ASP A 55 6.47 -0.90 -6.27
C ASP A 55 6.05 -2.34 -6.61
N ARG A 56 7.00 -3.18 -7.06
CA ARG A 56 6.69 -4.58 -7.33
C ARG A 56 6.42 -5.34 -6.04
N MET A 57 7.14 -5.04 -4.95
CA MET A 57 6.86 -5.62 -3.64
C MET A 57 5.49 -5.19 -3.13
N ILE A 58 5.12 -3.91 -3.30
CA ILE A 58 3.80 -3.37 -2.95
C ILE A 58 2.71 -4.06 -3.76
N ALA A 59 2.90 -4.22 -5.08
CA ALA A 59 1.94 -4.92 -5.95
C ALA A 59 1.78 -6.39 -5.54
N ALA A 60 2.88 -7.11 -5.30
CA ALA A 60 2.83 -8.49 -4.82
C ALA A 60 2.13 -8.60 -3.46
N HIS A 61 2.38 -7.66 -2.56
CA HIS A 61 1.74 -7.64 -1.25
C HIS A 61 0.21 -7.44 -1.39
N ALA A 62 -0.22 -6.45 -2.17
CA ALA A 62 -1.64 -6.16 -2.41
C ALA A 62 -2.38 -7.32 -3.10
N ILE A 63 -1.78 -7.93 -4.14
CA ILE A 63 -2.38 -9.08 -4.82
C ILE A 63 -2.47 -10.28 -3.87
N SER A 64 -1.43 -10.55 -3.09
CA SER A 64 -1.39 -11.68 -2.15
C SER A 64 -2.43 -11.56 -1.03
N LEU A 65 -2.70 -10.34 -0.57
CA LEU A 65 -3.74 -10.03 0.42
C LEU A 65 -5.14 -9.90 -0.20
N ASP A 66 -5.24 -9.92 -1.53
CA ASP A 66 -6.49 -9.67 -2.26
C ASP A 66 -7.14 -8.33 -1.88
N VAL A 67 -6.34 -7.25 -1.88
CA VAL A 67 -6.79 -5.88 -1.57
C VAL A 67 -6.58 -4.93 -2.75
N THR A 68 -7.29 -3.80 -2.74
CA THR A 68 -7.11 -2.73 -3.72
C THR A 68 -5.97 -1.80 -3.30
N LEU A 69 -5.03 -1.54 -4.20
CA LEU A 69 -3.97 -0.57 -3.99
C LEU A 69 -4.44 0.84 -4.33
N VAL A 70 -4.43 1.74 -3.36
CA VAL A 70 -4.66 3.17 -3.58
C VAL A 70 -3.33 3.85 -3.90
N THR A 71 -3.21 4.48 -5.08
CA THR A 71 -1.98 5.17 -5.50
C THR A 71 -2.27 6.36 -6.41
N ASN A 72 -1.51 7.45 -6.23
CA ASN A 72 -1.52 8.59 -7.16
C ASN A 72 -0.64 8.34 -8.40
N ASN A 73 0.23 7.32 -8.37
CA ASN A 73 1.13 6.99 -9.47
C ASN A 73 0.63 5.75 -10.22
N VAL A 74 -0.57 5.86 -10.80
CA VAL A 74 -1.28 4.73 -11.42
C VAL A 74 -0.47 4.09 -12.55
N ASP A 75 0.26 4.89 -13.33
CA ASP A 75 1.02 4.41 -14.49
C ASP A 75 2.08 3.37 -14.11
N ASP A 76 2.76 3.55 -12.97
CA ASP A 76 3.80 2.64 -12.50
C ASP A 76 3.25 1.28 -12.04
N PHE A 77 1.96 1.21 -11.70
CA PHE A 77 1.28 -0.01 -11.23
C PHE A 77 0.37 -0.65 -12.29
N SER A 78 0.01 0.10 -13.33
CA SER A 78 -0.90 -0.33 -14.40
C SER A 78 -0.53 -1.70 -15.00
N LEU A 79 0.77 -1.97 -15.16
CA LEU A 79 1.25 -3.24 -15.73
C LEU A 79 0.88 -4.47 -14.88
N TYR A 80 0.79 -4.32 -13.56
CA TYR A 80 0.46 -5.41 -12.63
C TYR A 80 -1.03 -5.73 -12.58
N THR A 81 -1.90 -4.90 -13.16
CA THR A 81 -3.35 -5.20 -13.26
C THR A 81 -3.60 -6.47 -14.05
N SER A 82 -2.76 -6.76 -15.05
CA SER A 82 -2.78 -8.01 -15.81
C SER A 82 -2.46 -9.26 -14.95
N ALA A 83 -1.82 -9.07 -13.80
CA ALA A 83 -1.53 -10.11 -12.81
C ALA A 83 -2.52 -10.10 -11.62
N GLY A 84 -3.62 -9.36 -11.71
CA GLY A 84 -4.69 -9.34 -10.71
C GLY A 84 -4.66 -8.16 -9.73
N LEU A 85 -3.76 -7.18 -9.92
CA LEU A 85 -3.75 -5.98 -9.07
C LEU A 85 -5.00 -5.12 -9.33
N ARG A 86 -5.73 -4.76 -8.28
CA ARG A 86 -6.77 -3.73 -8.32
C ARG A 86 -6.19 -2.40 -7.87
N ILE A 87 -6.54 -1.32 -8.58
CA ILE A 87 -5.99 0.02 -8.34
C ILE A 87 -7.11 1.04 -8.24
N GLU A 88 -6.97 1.97 -7.30
CA GLU A 88 -7.78 3.19 -7.22
C GLU A 88 -6.87 4.43 -7.08
N ASN A 89 -7.34 5.57 -7.59
CA ASN A 89 -6.73 6.87 -7.34
C ASN A 89 -7.76 7.78 -6.65
N TRP A 90 -7.37 8.38 -5.52
CA TRP A 90 -8.23 9.22 -4.68
C TRP A 90 -7.81 10.71 -4.70
N VAL A 91 -6.87 11.09 -5.57
CA VAL A 91 -6.36 12.47 -5.73
C VAL A 91 -6.92 13.13 -6.98
#